data_AF-A0A7X9GK89-F1
#
_entry.id   AF-A0A7X9GK89-F1
#
_cell.length_a   1.000
_cell.length_b   1.000
_cell.length_c   1.000
_cell.angle_alpha   90.00
_cell.angle_beta   90.00
_cell.angle_gamma   90.00
#
_symmetry.space_group_name_H-M   'P 1'
#
loop_
_entity.id
_entity.type
_entity.pdbx_description
1 polymer ?
#
loop_
_entity_poly.entity_id
_entity_poly.type
_entity_poly.pdbx_seq_one_letter_code
_entity_poly.pdbx_strand_id
1 'polypeptide(L)' 'MTDKDKMDKTLFVHNELQTLLKKVNPNISKVEFMGTDTGEFVIVTIVSGYSYRINITGNSLIEIASDVINFVKFK' A
#
# COMPACT_ATOMS: atom_id res chain seq x y z
N MET A 1 -6.54 -3.06 16.49
CA MET A 1 -5.40 -2.22 16.08
C MET A 1 -5.45 -0.93 16.89
N THR A 2 -4.31 -0.43 17.38
CA THR A 2 -4.30 0.87 18.08
C THR A 2 -4.29 2.01 17.06
N ASP A 3 -4.76 3.20 17.44
CA ASP A 3 -4.71 4.38 16.57
C ASP A 3 -3.28 4.74 16.15
N LYS A 4 -2.30 4.43 17.02
CA LYS A 4 -0.88 4.59 16.72
C LYS A 4 -0.44 3.67 15.58
N ASP A 5 -0.75 2.38 15.65
CA ASP A 5 -0.38 1.42 14.59
C ASP A 5 -0.98 1.82 13.25
N LYS A 6 -2.23 2.31 13.26
CA LYS A 6 -2.92 2.80 12.07
C LYS A 6 -2.24 4.02 11.47
N MET A 7 -1.78 4.94 12.31
CA MET A 7 -1.04 6.13 11.89
C MET A 7 0.33 5.77 11.30
N ASP A 8 1.07 4.87 11.96
CA ASP A 8 2.38 4.40 11.51
C ASP A 8 2.28 3.69 10.15
N LYS A 9 1.30 2.80 9.97
CA LYS A 9 1.02 2.16 8.67
C LYS A 9 0.65 3.17 7.59
N THR A 10 -0.18 4.16 7.91
CA THR A 10 -0.60 5.19 6.95
C THR A 10 0.58 6.03 6.46
N LEU A 11 1.42 6.49 7.39
CA LEU A 11 2.63 7.25 7.07
C LEU A 11 3.59 6.43 6.22
N PHE A 12 3.84 5.18 6.63
CA PHE A 12 4.70 4.25 5.89
C PHE A 12 4.25 4.04 4.44
N VAL A 13 2.96 3.81 4.25
CA VAL A 13 2.38 3.55 2.92
C VAL A 13 2.48 4.80 2.04
N HIS A 14 2.19 5.98 2.60
CA HIS A 14 2.19 7.23 1.86
C HIS A 14 3.59 7.71 1.46
N ASN A 15 4.59 7.55 2.33
CA ASN A 15 5.92 8.10 2.13
C ASN A 15 6.87 7.07 1.50
N GLU A 16 7.19 6.01 2.24
CA GLU A 16 8.22 5.04 1.86
C GLU A 16 7.72 4.10 0.75
N LEU A 17 6.56 3.45 0.96
CA LEU A 17 6.06 2.47 0.00
C LEU A 17 5.68 3.12 -1.33
N GLN A 18 5.03 4.29 -1.30
CA GLN A 18 4.74 5.04 -2.52
C GLN A 18 6.01 5.39 -3.30
N THR A 19 7.05 5.89 -2.61
CA THR A 19 8.33 6.22 -3.24
C THR A 19 8.97 5.00 -3.89
N LEU A 20 8.96 3.87 -3.18
CA LEU A 20 9.52 2.63 -3.69
C LEU A 20 8.74 2.10 -4.90
N LEU A 21 7.41 2.11 -4.83
CA LEU A 21 6.57 1.65 -5.93
C LEU A 21 6.69 2.54 -7.17
N LYS A 22 6.81 3.86 -7.02
CA LYS A 22 7.06 4.78 -8.14
C LYS A 22 8.41 4.53 -8.82
N LYS A 23 9.42 4.06 -8.09
CA LYS A 23 10.71 3.66 -8.68
C LYS A 23 10.60 2.38 -9.53
N VAL A 24 9.72 1.46 -9.14
CA VAL A 24 9.47 0.21 -9.88
C VAL A 24 8.55 0.45 -11.08
N ASN A 25 7.49 1.23 -10.88
CA ASN A 25 6.52 1.57 -11.90
C ASN A 25 6.19 3.08 -11.84
N PRO A 26 6.77 3.89 -12.74
CA PRO A 26 6.53 5.34 -12.79
C PRO A 26 5.07 5.73 -13.07
N ASN A 27 4.24 4.81 -13.57
CA ASN A 27 2.83 5.05 -13.83
C ASN A 27 1.97 5.02 -12.56
N ILE A 28 2.54 4.74 -11.39
CA ILE A 28 1.81 4.83 -10.12
C ILE A 28 1.63 6.29 -9.74
N SER A 29 0.39 6.74 -9.57
CA SER A 29 0.07 8.12 -9.18
C SER A 29 0.03 8.27 -7.67
N LYS A 30 -0.65 7.34 -6.98
CA LYS A 30 -0.98 7.42 -5.56
C LYS A 30 -0.98 6.03 -4.91
N VAL A 31 -0.55 5.98 -3.65
CA VAL A 31 -0.64 4.78 -2.81
C VAL A 31 -1.22 5.18 -1.45
N GLU A 32 -2.23 4.45 -0.98
CA GLU A 32 -2.96 4.75 0.24
C GLU A 32 -3.20 3.51 1.09
N PHE A 33 -3.13 3.68 2.41
CA PHE A 33 -3.54 2.68 3.37
C PHE A 33 -5.01 2.88 3.75
N MET A 34 -5.77 1.79 3.84
CA MET A 34 -7.16 1.81 4.29
C MET A 34 -7.40 0.66 5.27
N GLY A 35 -7.64 0.99 6.54
CA GLY A 35 -8.09 0.05 7.56
C GLY A 35 -9.58 0.22 7.84
N THR A 36 -10.35 -0.87 7.67
CA THR A 36 -11.78 -0.97 7.99
C THR A 36 -12.02 -2.03 9.06
N ASP A 37 -13.25 -2.13 9.56
CA ASP A 37 -13.65 -3.17 10.51
C ASP A 37 -13.54 -4.60 9.92
N THR A 38 -13.51 -4.70 8.58
CA THR A 38 -13.46 -5.95 7.83
C THR A 38 -12.07 -6.32 7.31
N GLY A 39 -11.05 -5.48 7.55
CA GLY A 39 -9.68 -5.77 7.19
C GLY A 39 -8.86 -4.55 6.79
N GLU A 40 -7.63 -4.80 6.38
CA GLU A 40 -6.69 -3.76 5.96
C GLU A 40 -6.30 -3.94 4.49
N PHE A 41 -6.19 -2.81 3.79
CA PHE A 41 -5.94 -2.78 2.36
C PHE A 41 -4.94 -1.68 2.02
N VAL A 42 -4.15 -1.92 0.98
CA VAL A 42 -3.44 -0.85 0.27
C VAL A 42 -4.09 -0.65 -1.08
N ILE A 43 -4.38 0.61 -1.41
CA ILE A 43 -4.92 1.02 -2.69
C ILE A 43 -3.78 1.64 -3.50
N VAL A 44 -3.49 1.05 -4.66
CA VAL A 44 -2.50 1.58 -5.61
C VAL A 44 -3.25 2.10 -6.82
N THR A 45 -3.16 3.40 -7.07
CA THR A 45 -3.78 4.06 -8.23
C THR A 45 -2.71 4.37 -9.27
N ILE A 46 -3.00 4.04 -10.53
CA ILE A 46 -2.13 4.38 -11.67
C ILE A 46 -2.61 5.66 -12.36
N VAL A 47 -1.75 6.26 -13.18
CA VAL A 47 -2.00 7.54 -13.87
C VAL A 47 -3.25 7.50 -14.75
N SER A 48 -3.62 6.35 -15.30
CA SER A 48 -4.85 6.19 -16.08
C SER A 48 -6.13 6.21 -15.24
N GLY A 49 -6.02 6.30 -13.91
CA GLY A 49 -7.15 6.34 -12.98
C GLY A 49 -7.65 4.97 -12.49
N TYR A 50 -7.07 3.86 -12.97
CA TYR A 50 -7.38 2.54 -12.41
C TYR A 50 -6.73 2.36 -11.03
N SER A 51 -7.45 1.71 -10.13
CA SER A 51 -6.99 1.40 -8.77
C SER A 51 -7.00 -0.09 -8.51
N TYR A 52 -5.91 -0.59 -7.93
CA TYR A 52 -5.80 -1.94 -7.42
C TYR A 52 -5.97 -1.92 -5.92
N ARG A 53 -6.86 -2.78 -5.41
CA ARG A 53 -7.03 -3.04 -3.98
C ARG A 53 -6.26 -4.30 -3.61
N ILE A 54 -5.30 -4.16 -2.70
CA ILE A 54 -4.43 -5.24 -2.26
C ILE A 54 -4.74 -5.50 -0.79
N ASN A 55 -5.19 -6.72 -0.49
CA ASN A 55 -5.41 -7.14 0.89
C ASN A 55 -4.07 -7.28 1.59
N ILE A 56 -3.93 -6.65 2.74
CA ILE A 56 -2.75 -6.78 3.58
C ILE A 56 -2.98 -7.94 4.54
N THR A 57 -2.07 -8.90 4.54
CA THR A 57 -2.10 -10.03 5.50
C THR A 57 -1.03 -9.90 6.58
N GLY A 58 -0.01 -9.07 6.31
CA GLY A 58 1.07 -8.74 7.22
C GLY A 58 0.67 -7.81 8.36
N ASN A 59 1.23 -8.05 9.55
CA ASN A 59 1.06 -7.16 10.70
C ASN A 59 2.19 -6.13 10.81
N SER A 60 3.33 -6.38 10.15
CA SER A 60 4.48 -5.48 10.12
C SER A 60 4.56 -4.65 8.83
N LEU A 61 5.25 -3.51 8.88
CA LEU A 61 5.49 -2.65 7.72
C LEU A 61 6.23 -3.38 6.58
N ILE A 62 7.12 -4.31 6.93
CA ILE A 62 7.90 -5.09 5.96
C ILE A 62 6.99 -6.08 5.22
N GLU A 63 6.08 -6.75 5.93
CA GLU A 63 5.13 -7.68 5.31
C GLU A 63 4.14 -6.92 4.40
N ILE A 64 3.65 -5.74 4.84
CA ILE A 64 2.85 -4.83 4.00
C ILE A 64 3.57 -4.52 2.68
N ALA A 65 4.84 -4.11 2.76
CA ALA A 65 5.62 -3.80 1.57
C ALA A 65 5.81 -5.02 0.67
N SER A 66 6.08 -6.20 1.26
CA SER A 66 6.22 -7.45 0.52
C SER A 66 4.95 -7.82 -0.24
N ASP A 67 3.78 -7.79 0.40
CA ASP A 67 2.48 -8.09 -0.20
C ASP A 67 2.23 -7.18 -1.42
N VAL A 68 2.46 -5.88 -1.26
CA VAL A 68 2.18 -4.89 -2.30
C VAL A 68 3.19 -4.96 -3.45
N ILE A 69 4.49 -5.08 -3.16
CA ILE A 69 5.52 -5.19 -4.20
C ILE A 69 5.32 -6.45 -5.04
N ASN A 70 5.01 -7.58 -4.39
CA ASN A 70 4.72 -8.83 -5.09
C ASN A 70 3.53 -8.64 -6.02
N PHE A 71 2.42 -8.07 -5.54
CA PHE A 71 1.26 -7.81 -6.39
C PHE A 71 1.59 -6.93 -7.60
N VAL A 72 2.31 -5.83 -7.40
CA VAL A 72 2.65 -4.87 -8.46
C VAL A 72 3.63 -5.45 -9.48
N LYS A 73 4.56 -6.33 -9.07
CA LYS A 73 5.50 -6.98 -10.01
C LYS A 73 4.82 -7.93 -11.01
N PHE A 74 3.68 -8.51 -10.66
CA PHE A 74 2.97 -9.48 -11.50
C PHE A 74 1.82 -8.87 -12.31
N LYS A 75 1.72 -7.54 -12.38
CA LYS A 75 0.69 -6.79 -13.12
C LYS A 75 1.33 -5.80 -14.07
#